data_AF-A0A166D5X8-F1
#
_entry.id   AF-A0A166D5X8-F1
#
_cell.length_a   1.000
_cell.length_b   1.000
_cell.length_c   1.000
_cell.angle_alpha   90.00
_cell.angle_beta   90.00
_cell.angle_gamma   90.00
#
_symmetry.space_group_name_H-M   'P 1'
#
loop_
_entity.id
_entity.type
_entity.pdbx_description
1 polymer ?
#
loop_
_entity_poly.entity_id
_entity_poly.type
_entity_poly.pdbx_seq_one_letter_code
_entity_poly.pdbx_strand_id
1 'polypeptide(L)'
;MTRHAGLPSAPPGATGATDVVDFVQLAGSVDGAGFECSSTVGGVSGGLCLTEDALVLRGGGASTRVGTRDIRSWQATPTGATFSLAVEARARHTVVLLAQFQAATVQAMTRAAGPASSPVR
;
A
#
# COMPACT_ATOMS: atom_id res chain seq x y z
N MET A 1 -7.41 -36.91 -52.56
CA MET A 1 -8.45 -35.95 -52.11
C MET A 1 -9.20 -36.69 -51.01
N THR A 2 -9.17 -36.36 -49.71
CA THR A 2 -9.30 -35.07 -49.03
C THR A 2 -8.78 -35.23 -47.59
N ARG A 3 -8.03 -34.24 -47.08
CA ARG A 3 -7.60 -34.15 -45.66
C ARG A 3 -8.80 -33.75 -44.79
N HIS A 4 -8.96 -34.34 -43.61
CA HIS A 4 -9.74 -33.72 -42.53
C HIS A 4 -9.06 -33.88 -41.17
N ALA A 5 -8.65 -32.71 -40.66
CA ALA A 5 -8.62 -32.24 -39.28
C ALA A 5 -8.07 -33.17 -38.18
N GLY A 6 -6.79 -32.96 -37.85
CA GLY A 6 -6.29 -33.20 -36.50
C GLY A 6 -6.78 -32.08 -35.57
N LEU A 7 -7.50 -32.44 -34.51
CA LEU A 7 -7.78 -31.58 -33.36
C LEU A 7 -6.52 -31.53 -32.48
N PRO A 8 -6.02 -30.36 -32.06
CA PRO A 8 -5.00 -30.31 -31.02
C PRO A 8 -5.63 -30.57 -29.65
N SER A 9 -5.24 -31.68 -29.03
CA SER A 9 -5.45 -31.94 -27.61
C SER A 9 -4.67 -30.91 -26.79
N ALA A 10 -5.37 -30.05 -26.05
CA ALA A 10 -4.75 -29.19 -25.06
C ALA A 10 -4.54 -29.94 -23.73
N PRO A 11 -3.32 -29.99 -23.15
CA PRO A 11 -3.15 -29.92 -21.70
C PRO A 11 -3.06 -28.42 -21.31
N PRO A 12 -3.20 -27.98 -20.05
CA PRO A 12 -2.78 -28.70 -18.84
C PRO A 12 -3.66 -28.45 -17.59
N GLY A 13 -3.25 -29.04 -16.47
CA GLY A 13 -3.82 -28.81 -15.15
C GLY A 13 -3.90 -27.33 -14.80
N ALA A 14 -5.11 -26.89 -14.46
CA ALA A 14 -5.34 -25.67 -13.70
C ALA A 14 -4.93 -25.94 -12.24
N THR A 15 -3.62 -26.04 -12.00
CA THR A 15 -3.10 -25.77 -10.67
C THR A 15 -3.40 -24.30 -10.43
N GLY A 16 -4.21 -24.00 -9.40
CA GLY A 16 -4.50 -22.64 -8.99
C GLY A 16 -3.21 -21.90 -8.74
N ALA A 17 -2.74 -21.19 -9.77
CA ALA A 17 -1.77 -20.14 -9.62
C ALA A 17 -2.55 -19.04 -8.92
N THR A 18 -2.50 -19.03 -7.60
CA THR A 18 -2.66 -17.81 -6.84
C THR A 18 -1.66 -16.86 -7.46
N ASP A 19 -2.14 -15.96 -8.31
CA ASP A 19 -1.38 -14.85 -8.82
C ASP A 19 -0.94 -14.10 -7.57
N VAL A 20 0.27 -14.39 -7.12
CA VAL A 20 0.94 -13.60 -6.09
C VAL A 20 1.26 -12.33 -6.85
N VAL A 21 0.28 -11.44 -6.90
CA VAL A 21 0.44 -10.08 -7.40
C VAL A 21 1.61 -9.54 -6.60
N ASP A 22 2.75 -9.40 -7.25
CA ASP A 22 3.90 -8.76 -6.67
C ASP A 22 3.55 -7.27 -6.56
N PHE A 23 2.92 -6.90 -5.43
CA PHE A 23 2.44 -5.55 -5.16
C PHE A 23 3.57 -4.50 -5.18
N VAL A 24 4.83 -4.92 -5.26
CA VAL A 24 5.98 -4.03 -5.47
C VAL A 24 5.95 -3.40 -6.88
N GLN A 25 5.38 -4.06 -7.89
CA GLN A 25 5.28 -3.49 -9.25
C GLN A 25 4.10 -2.51 -9.45
N LEU A 26 3.14 -2.47 -8.52
CA LEU A 26 2.05 -1.49 -8.51
C LEU A 26 2.44 -0.17 -7.83
N ALA A 27 3.56 -0.15 -7.10
CA ALA A 27 4.20 1.09 -6.69
C ALA A 27 4.98 1.60 -7.91
N GLY A 28 4.36 2.51 -8.68
CA GLY A 28 5.02 3.15 -9.82
C GLY A 28 6.42 3.64 -9.45
N SER A 29 7.39 3.40 -10.32
CA SER A 29 8.73 3.95 -10.17
C SER A 29 8.62 5.48 -10.22
N VAL A 30 8.85 6.11 -9.07
CA VAL A 30 8.99 7.56 -8.96
C VAL A 30 10.42 7.80 -8.53
N ASP A 31 11.22 8.35 -9.44
CA ASP A 31 12.55 8.88 -9.13
C ASP A 31 12.46 9.77 -7.88
N GLY A 32 12.97 9.26 -6.75
CA GLY A 32 12.99 9.97 -5.46
C GLY A 32 11.85 9.68 -4.47
N ALA A 33 10.87 8.81 -4.78
CA ALA A 33 9.89 8.36 -3.79
C ALA A 33 10.35 7.04 -3.13
N GLY A 34 10.43 7.04 -1.80
CA GLY A 34 10.81 5.86 -1.02
C GLY A 34 9.72 4.79 -1.00
N PHE A 35 8.44 5.18 -1.11
CA PHE A 35 7.27 4.28 -1.17
C PHE A 35 5.98 5.06 -1.53
N GLU A 36 5.14 4.56 -2.44
CA GLU A 36 3.81 5.12 -2.72
C GLU A 36 2.77 4.01 -2.86
N CYS A 37 1.60 4.21 -2.24
CA CYS A 37 0.44 3.34 -2.44
C CYS A 37 -0.86 4.13 -2.39
N SER A 38 -1.88 3.62 -3.09
CA SER A 38 -3.22 4.19 -3.03
C SER A 38 -4.26 3.08 -3.12
N SER A 39 -5.45 3.36 -2.60
CA SER A 39 -6.51 2.40 -2.46
C SER A 39 -7.86 3.09 -2.49
N THR A 40 -8.87 2.42 -3.03
CA THR A 40 -10.27 2.86 -2.92
C THR A 40 -11.10 1.76 -2.27
N VAL A 41 -11.75 2.07 -1.16
CA VAL A 41 -12.57 1.11 -0.38
C VAL A 41 -13.96 1.71 -0.18
N GLY A 42 -15.00 1.03 -0.64
CA GLY A 42 -16.40 1.50 -0.48
C GLY A 42 -16.65 2.90 -1.06
N GLY A 43 -15.93 3.28 -2.13
CA GLY A 43 -16.02 4.62 -2.74
C GLY A 43 -15.13 5.69 -2.08
N VAL A 44 -14.40 5.34 -1.02
CA VAL A 44 -13.45 6.25 -0.34
C VAL A 44 -12.03 5.96 -0.81
N SER A 45 -11.41 6.94 -1.48
CA SER A 45 -10.00 6.85 -1.89
C SER A 45 -9.07 7.39 -0.81
N GLY A 46 -8.07 6.58 -0.45
CA GLY A 46 -6.94 6.93 0.40
C GLY A 46 -5.64 6.70 -0.35
N GLY A 47 -4.63 7.50 -0.07
CA GLY A 47 -3.29 7.31 -0.63
C GLY A 47 -2.22 7.82 0.30
N LEU A 48 -1.03 7.24 0.19
CA LEU A 48 0.16 7.74 0.85
C LEU A 48 1.34 7.70 -0.12
N CYS A 49 2.15 8.75 -0.06
CA CYS A 49 3.44 8.82 -0.71
C CYS A 49 4.46 9.22 0.35
N LEU A 50 5.52 8.43 0.51
CA LEU A 50 6.55 8.62 1.49
C LEU A 50 7.89 8.78 0.77
N THR A 51 8.57 9.88 1.08
CA THR A 51 9.96 10.15 0.69
C THR A 51 10.83 10.21 1.95
N GLU A 52 12.14 10.36 1.79
CA GLU A 52 13.04 10.56 2.94
C GLU A 52 12.68 11.82 3.74
N ASP A 53 12.19 12.87 3.09
CA ASP A 53 11.90 14.17 3.70
C ASP A 53 10.45 14.36 4.13
N ALA A 54 9.49 13.67 3.50
CA ALA A 54 8.08 13.93 3.74
C ALA A 54 7.18 12.73 3.53
N LEU A 55 6.12 12.69 4.34
CA LEU A 55 4.94 11.88 4.16
C LEU A 55 3.80 12.73 3.60
N VAL A 56 3.22 12.32 2.49
CA VAL A 56 2.03 12.92 1.90
C VAL A 56 0.87 11.94 2.05
N LEU A 57 -0.17 12.35 2.79
CA LEU A 57 -1.42 11.63 2.97
C LEU A 57 -2.48 12.23 2.05
N ARG A 58 -3.16 11.40 1.27
CA ARG A 58 -4.24 11.80 0.35
C ARG A 58 -5.55 11.13 0.79
N GLY A 59 -6.63 11.90 0.84
CA GLY A 59 -7.96 11.37 1.16
C GLY A 59 -9.06 12.43 1.00
N GLY A 60 -10.24 12.02 0.54
CA GLY A 60 -11.41 12.91 0.46
C GLY A 60 -11.22 14.17 -0.41
N GLY A 61 -10.37 14.10 -1.44
CA GLY A 61 -10.06 15.23 -2.32
C GLY A 61 -9.00 16.20 -1.77
N ALA A 62 -8.48 15.97 -0.57
CA ALA A 62 -7.42 16.78 0.04
C ALA A 62 -6.11 15.99 0.17
N SER A 63 -5.00 16.71 0.21
CA SER A 63 -3.67 16.16 0.51
C SER A 63 -3.03 16.91 1.67
N THR A 64 -2.48 16.18 2.63
CA THR A 64 -1.71 16.73 3.75
C THR A 64 -0.26 16.27 3.63
N ARG A 65 0.68 17.21 3.74
CA ARG A 65 2.12 16.92 3.77
C ARG A 65 2.65 17.10 5.19
N VAL A 66 3.41 16.11 5.66
CA VAL A 66 4.06 16.07 6.97
C VAL A 66 5.54 15.82 6.73
N GLY A 67 6.44 16.64 7.31
CA GLY A 67 7.88 16.34 7.25
C GLY A 67 8.19 15.09 8.05
N THR A 68 9.00 14.17 7.53
CA THR A 68 9.36 12.92 8.25
C THR A 68 10.01 13.20 9.60
N ARG A 69 10.82 14.26 9.68
CA ARG A 69 11.44 14.76 10.92
C ARG A 69 10.47 15.39 11.91
N ASP A 70 9.28 15.80 11.45
CA ASP A 70 8.23 16.38 12.31
C ASP A 70 7.30 15.30 12.90
N ILE A 71 7.40 14.05 12.43
CA ILE A 71 6.62 12.92 12.94
C ILE A 71 7.13 12.56 14.33
N ARG A 72 6.27 12.73 15.33
CA ARG A 72 6.58 12.41 16.74
C ARG A 72 6.28 10.96 17.06
N SER A 73 5.20 10.44 16.48
CA SER A 73 4.77 9.05 16.62
C SER A 73 3.88 8.65 15.45
N TRP A 74 3.81 7.35 15.20
CA TRP A 74 2.91 6.79 14.20
C TRP A 74 2.48 5.38 14.58
N GLN A 75 1.34 4.94 14.06
CA GLN A 75 0.78 3.62 14.31
C GLN A 75 0.03 3.12 13.08
N ALA A 76 0.20 1.84 12.77
CA ALA A 76 -0.60 1.12 11.78
C ALA A 76 -1.52 0.13 12.50
N THR A 77 -2.83 0.33 12.40
CA THR A 77 -3.85 -0.48 13.06
C THR A 77 -4.62 -1.29 12.02
N PRO A 78 -4.48 -2.63 11.98
CA PRO A 78 -5.26 -3.47 11.08
C PRO A 78 -6.75 -3.44 11.45
N THR A 79 -7.63 -3.48 10.44
CA THR A 79 -9.09 -3.51 10.61
C THR A 79 -9.72 -4.27 9.44
N GLY A 80 -9.87 -5.58 9.60
CA GLY A 80 -10.44 -6.47 8.58
C GLY A 80 -9.64 -6.42 7.26
N ALA A 81 -10.32 -6.06 6.17
CA ALA A 81 -9.71 -5.91 4.85
C ALA A 81 -8.89 -4.62 4.66
N THR A 82 -8.82 -3.76 5.68
CA THR A 82 -8.14 -2.47 5.65
C THR A 82 -7.16 -2.33 6.81
N PHE A 83 -6.37 -1.28 6.80
CA PHE A 83 -5.66 -0.79 7.97
C PHE A 83 -5.75 0.74 8.02
N SER A 84 -5.67 1.30 9.22
CA SER A 84 -5.56 2.72 9.46
C SER A 84 -4.13 3.08 9.81
N LEU A 85 -3.55 4.07 9.13
CA LEU A 85 -2.28 4.68 9.51
C LEU A 85 -2.57 6.00 10.20
N ALA A 86 -2.23 6.09 11.48
CA ALA A 86 -2.28 7.33 12.26
C ALA A 86 -0.87 7.89 12.39
N VAL A 87 -0.71 9.20 12.15
CA VAL A 87 0.55 9.92 12.22
C VAL A 87 0.36 11.17 13.06
N GLU A 88 1.16 11.29 14.11
CA GLU A 88 1.18 12.43 15.02
C GLU A 88 2.37 13.33 14.67
N ALA A 89 2.08 14.57 14.28
CA ALA A 89 3.08 15.60 14.05
C ALA A 89 2.69 16.89 14.78
N ARG A 90 2.37 17.97 14.04
CA ARG A 90 1.69 19.15 14.60
C ARG A 90 0.21 18.89 14.88
N ALA A 91 -0.39 18.00 14.10
CA ALA A 91 -1.74 17.50 14.26
C ALA A 91 -1.74 15.98 14.02
N ARG A 92 -2.81 15.32 14.46
CA ARG A 92 -3.05 13.91 14.16
C ARG A 92 -3.67 13.78 12.79
N HIS A 93 -3.06 12.96 11.94
CA HIS A 93 -3.58 12.64 10.61
C HIS A 93 -3.81 11.14 10.51
N THR A 94 -4.94 10.75 9.90
CA THR A 94 -5.28 9.34 9.71
C THR A 94 -5.67 9.10 8.27
N VAL A 95 -5.14 8.02 7.68
CA VAL A 95 -5.55 7.51 6.36
C VAL A 95 -5.93 6.03 6.48
N VAL A 96 -6.89 5.60 5.68
CA VAL A 96 -7.31 4.19 5.59
C VAL A 96 -6.89 3.65 4.22
N LEU A 97 -6.26 2.48 4.23
CA LEU A 97 -5.73 1.80 3.06
C LEU A 97 -6.07 0.30 3.12
N LEU A 98 -5.99 -0.43 2.00
CA LEU A 98 -6.17 -1.88 1.99
C LEU A 98 -5.09 -2.59 2.81
N ALA A 99 -5.48 -3.64 3.53
CA ALA A 99 -4.60 -4.41 4.41
C ALA A 99 -3.36 -4.97 3.68
N GLN A 100 -3.47 -5.26 2.38
CA GLN A 100 -2.36 -5.72 1.54
C GLN A 100 -1.15 -4.77 1.52
N PHE A 101 -1.37 -3.46 1.73
CA PHE A 101 -0.30 -2.47 1.77
C PHE A 101 0.30 -2.28 3.17
N GLN A 102 -0.26 -2.91 4.21
CA GLN A 102 0.12 -2.65 5.59
C GLN A 102 1.59 -2.95 5.85
N ALA A 103 2.06 -4.14 5.44
CA ALA A 103 3.44 -4.56 5.70
C ALA A 103 4.46 -3.61 5.03
N ALA A 104 4.24 -3.29 3.75
CA ALA A 104 5.09 -2.36 3.01
C ALA A 104 5.05 -0.94 3.60
N THR A 105 3.87 -0.47 4.02
CA THR A 105 3.71 0.83 4.68
C THR A 105 4.44 0.89 6.02
N VAL A 106 4.33 -0.15 6.85
CA VAL A 106 5.04 -0.26 8.13
C VAL A 106 6.55 -0.24 7.92
N GLN A 107 7.05 -1.01 6.94
CA GLN A 107 8.48 -1.02 6.62
C GLN A 107 8.97 0.34 6.14
N ALA A 108 8.23 1.00 5.25
CA ALA A 108 8.59 2.31 4.72
C ALA A 108 8.58 3.38 5.82
N MET A 109 7.53 3.43 6.64
CA MET A 109 7.44 4.33 7.80
C MET A 109 8.55 4.07 8.82
N THR A 110 8.89 2.79 9.06
CA THR A 110 9.99 2.44 9.98
C THR A 110 11.33 2.99 9.51
N ARG A 111 11.58 2.95 8.20
CA ARG A 111 12.80 3.50 7.60
C ARG A 111 12.83 5.03 7.67
N ALA A 112 11.70 5.69 7.44
CA ALA A 112 11.65 7.15 7.33
C ALA A 112 11.48 7.88 8.67
N ALA A 113 10.69 7.32 9.60
CA ALA A 113 10.26 7.97 10.84
C ALA A 113 10.58 7.16 12.10
N GLY A 114 11.31 6.05 11.98
CA GLY A 114 11.61 5.15 13.10
C GLY A 114 10.46 4.19 13.44
N PRO A 115 10.62 3.32 14.44
CA PRO A 115 9.66 2.26 14.75
C PRO A 115 8.28 2.79 15.13
N ALA A 116 7.23 2.01 14.82
CA ALA A 116 5.87 2.33 15.22
C ALA A 116 5.77 2.48 16.74
N SER A 117 4.93 3.39 17.20
CA SER A 117 4.59 3.48 18.61
C SER A 117 3.88 2.20 19.04
N SER A 118 4.41 1.56 20.08
CA SER A 118 3.75 0.43 20.71
C SER A 118 2.32 0.82 21.06
N PRO A 119 1.32 -0.01 20.77
CA PRO A 119 0.00 0.21 21.32
C PRO A 119 0.15 0.26 22.86
N VAL A 120 -0.22 1.40 23.46
CA VAL A 120 -0.50 1.44 24.89
C VAL A 120 -1.59 0.40 25.11
N ARG A 121 -1.23 -0.65 25.83
CA ARG A 121 -2.10 -1.76 26.19
C ARG A 121 -3.03 -1.37 27.33
#